data_AF-A0A2E3FMG3-F1
#
_entry.id   AF-A0A2E3FMG3-F1
#
_cell.length_a   1.000
_cell.length_b   1.000
_cell.length_c   1.000
_cell.angle_alpha   90.00
_cell.angle_beta   90.00
_cell.angle_gamma   90.00
#
_symmetry.space_group_name_H-M   'P 1'
#
loop_
_entity.id
_entity.type
_entity.pdbx_description
1 polymer ?
#
loop_
_entity_poly.entity_id
_entity_poly.type
_entity_poly.pdbx_seq_one_letter_code
_entity_poly.pdbx_strand_id
1 'polypeptide(L)'
;MSKPEVDEKTKARWAFGKLWNKLHFGHISKGDKWSGMEAAYRFGLDPFKKFVQNGLSARWKRKELMTFQIEPITSLDQRPIRAKLASQASVVVIAIDGATEQVIRDWPVDVEVDKHTIFDEDKGEYIKIDDVYIKRQFGSHNEVAITVDRDLVGSANLLLKGHPIHVVAESTGEAPESVLIKGTRYPVIEAKTTVSGERHELLIARHRSEVDPAHIEEFEVISVNQWKPERGTQLLDGSTIITESWGGRTEITLNSSPESPYLTTTEGIRVSWTEIEEEGVWVKLSAEVESDAVVDPIDILFEDSEIRMLQSKKGKGKEYKILERNRESRIIRLSELPNVSELTLPLRFADLQNQKAAIERLQRAPLSHHIPLMELTTRLDHKHIKAWNDCESLRTPIVPWMTRVGSGAEGSAEQQRFILKALASDDFAFLEGPPGSGKTETIGELILQLLSDTEHNYRILLCGSTQASIDNVLSRFGENELVQPLRIVNSRRWRNEPLERDQLVYDSDIHRWTEPEQVDDLKQRLGSAAADLSDEDLSEMVLRRSNLVCATIGGVPQHPLIKEALREEHV
;
A
#
# COMPACT_ATOMS: atom_id res chain seq x y z
N MET A 1 -42.41 -35.67 -50.21
CA MET A 1 -41.28 -35.00 -49.50
C MET A 1 -41.10 -35.69 -48.16
N SER A 2 -40.08 -36.54 -48.05
CA SER A 2 -39.70 -37.19 -46.80
C SER A 2 -39.24 -36.13 -45.80
N LYS A 3 -39.76 -36.19 -44.55
CA LYS A 3 -39.23 -35.37 -43.46
C LYS A 3 -37.76 -35.72 -43.26
N PRO A 4 -36.87 -34.74 -43.02
CA PRO A 4 -35.47 -35.03 -42.81
C PRO A 4 -35.33 -35.92 -41.56
N GLU A 5 -34.65 -37.05 -41.73
CA GLU A 5 -34.36 -37.98 -40.65
C GLU A 5 -33.40 -37.30 -39.68
N VAL A 6 -33.94 -36.93 -38.51
CA VAL A 6 -33.16 -36.30 -37.44
C VAL A 6 -32.20 -37.35 -36.87
N ASP A 7 -30.91 -37.03 -36.92
CA ASP A 7 -29.80 -37.82 -36.38
C ASP A 7 -30.05 -38.23 -34.91
N GLU A 8 -29.64 -39.45 -34.56
CA GLU A 8 -29.76 -40.03 -33.21
C GLU A 8 -29.16 -39.14 -32.12
N LYS A 9 -28.07 -38.42 -32.40
CA LYS A 9 -27.44 -37.50 -31.44
C LYS A 9 -28.36 -36.31 -31.11
N THR A 10 -29.09 -35.83 -32.11
CA THR A 10 -30.07 -34.76 -31.96
C THR A 10 -31.33 -35.25 -31.24
N LYS A 11 -31.78 -36.47 -31.53
CA LYS A 11 -32.86 -37.14 -30.79
C LYS A 11 -32.48 -37.37 -29.31
N ALA A 12 -31.24 -37.76 -29.03
CA ALA A 12 -30.72 -37.93 -27.68
C ALA A 12 -30.65 -36.59 -26.92
N ARG A 13 -30.18 -35.51 -27.55
CA ARG A 13 -30.23 -34.15 -26.97
C ARG A 13 -31.65 -33.69 -26.66
N TRP A 14 -32.62 -33.97 -27.53
CA TRP A 14 -34.03 -33.61 -27.28
C TRP A 14 -34.69 -34.47 -26.21
N ALA A 15 -34.35 -35.76 -26.15
CA ALA A 15 -34.80 -36.66 -25.09
C ALA A 15 -34.21 -36.26 -23.73
N PHE A 16 -32.92 -35.92 -23.70
CA PHE A 16 -32.24 -35.39 -22.51
C PHE A 16 -32.84 -34.03 -22.11
N GLY A 17 -33.05 -33.11 -23.04
CA GLY A 17 -33.72 -31.83 -22.74
C GLY A 17 -35.14 -32.00 -22.21
N LYS A 18 -35.93 -32.95 -22.75
CA LYS A 18 -37.26 -33.28 -22.22
C LYS A 18 -37.20 -33.91 -20.83
N LEU A 19 -36.25 -34.82 -20.58
CA LEU A 19 -36.07 -35.49 -19.29
C LEU A 19 -35.56 -34.50 -18.23
N TRP A 20 -34.60 -33.68 -18.60
CA TRP A 20 -34.05 -32.57 -17.82
C TRP A 20 -35.17 -31.58 -17.45
N ASN A 21 -36.01 -31.19 -18.42
CA ASN A 21 -37.17 -30.36 -18.14
C ASN A 21 -38.13 -31.07 -17.15
N LYS A 22 -38.44 -32.35 -17.39
CA LYS A 22 -39.32 -33.11 -16.48
C LYS A 22 -38.78 -33.27 -15.05
N LEU A 23 -37.47 -33.39 -14.88
CA LEU A 23 -36.80 -33.55 -13.58
C LEU A 23 -36.72 -32.22 -12.82
N HIS A 24 -36.38 -31.14 -13.52
CA HIS A 24 -36.05 -29.88 -12.87
C HIS A 24 -37.26 -28.98 -12.63
N PHE A 25 -38.30 -29.07 -13.46
CA PHE A 25 -39.53 -28.32 -13.20
C PHE A 25 -40.82 -29.15 -13.36
N GLY A 26 -40.72 -30.47 -13.16
CA GLY A 26 -41.87 -31.38 -13.05
C GLY A 26 -42.69 -31.22 -11.77
N HIS A 27 -42.23 -30.41 -10.81
CA HIS A 27 -42.99 -29.99 -9.63
C HIS A 27 -44.03 -28.90 -9.95
N ILE A 28 -43.98 -28.32 -11.15
CA ILE A 28 -44.90 -27.27 -11.60
C ILE A 28 -46.19 -27.92 -12.12
N SER A 29 -47.33 -27.41 -11.67
CA SER A 29 -48.66 -27.94 -12.01
C SER A 29 -48.90 -27.96 -13.53
N LYS A 30 -49.71 -28.90 -14.02
CA LYS A 30 -50.02 -29.11 -15.45
C LYS A 30 -50.60 -27.88 -16.20
N GLY A 31 -50.88 -26.77 -15.52
CA GLY A 31 -51.47 -25.54 -16.08
C GLY A 31 -50.50 -24.40 -16.39
N ASP A 32 -49.31 -24.36 -15.79
CA ASP A 32 -48.36 -23.26 -16.01
C ASP A 32 -47.47 -23.55 -17.22
N LYS A 33 -47.41 -22.59 -18.16
CA LYS A 33 -46.54 -22.70 -19.33
C LYS A 33 -45.09 -22.62 -18.87
N TRP A 34 -44.45 -23.78 -18.71
CA TRP A 34 -43.01 -23.97 -18.52
C TRP A 34 -42.12 -22.89 -19.18
N SER A 35 -42.38 -22.61 -20.45
CA SER A 35 -41.62 -21.67 -21.26
C SER A 35 -41.69 -20.22 -20.74
N GLY A 36 -42.78 -19.86 -20.07
CA GLY A 36 -42.97 -18.56 -19.44
C GLY A 36 -42.14 -18.39 -18.16
N MET A 37 -42.03 -19.43 -17.33
CA MET A 37 -41.18 -19.39 -16.13
C MET A 37 -39.69 -19.45 -16.47
N GLU A 38 -39.29 -20.29 -17.42
CA GLU A 38 -37.91 -20.32 -17.93
C GLU A 38 -37.51 -18.95 -18.51
N ALA A 39 -38.41 -18.30 -19.25
CA ALA A 39 -38.21 -16.94 -19.73
C ALA A 39 -38.10 -15.94 -18.58
N ALA A 40 -39.01 -15.98 -17.60
CA ALA A 40 -38.99 -15.08 -16.44
C ALA A 40 -37.69 -15.20 -15.64
N TYR A 41 -37.20 -16.42 -15.40
CA TYR A 41 -35.95 -16.68 -14.69
C TYR A 41 -34.75 -16.12 -15.44
N ARG A 42 -34.70 -16.31 -16.76
CA ARG A 42 -33.65 -15.71 -17.60
C ARG A 42 -33.68 -14.19 -17.57
N PHE A 43 -34.87 -13.59 -17.71
CA PHE A 43 -35.04 -12.13 -17.65
C PHE A 43 -34.68 -11.55 -16.28
N GLY A 44 -35.04 -12.21 -15.18
CA GLY A 44 -34.70 -11.77 -13.82
C GLY A 44 -33.18 -11.72 -13.55
N LEU A 45 -32.43 -12.62 -14.19
CA LEU A 45 -30.96 -12.69 -14.08
C LEU A 45 -30.20 -11.79 -15.07
N ASP A 46 -30.86 -11.28 -16.11
CA ASP A 46 -30.21 -10.48 -17.16
C ASP A 46 -29.51 -9.22 -16.64
N PRO A 47 -30.03 -8.47 -15.64
CA PRO A 47 -29.31 -7.33 -15.06
C PRO A 47 -27.95 -7.74 -14.46
N PHE A 48 -27.90 -8.85 -13.74
CA PHE A 48 -26.66 -9.37 -13.13
C PHE A 48 -25.68 -9.84 -14.21
N LYS A 49 -26.18 -10.53 -15.24
CA LYS A 49 -25.37 -10.93 -16.39
C LYS A 49 -24.74 -9.73 -17.10
N LYS A 50 -25.53 -8.69 -17.38
CA LYS A 50 -25.06 -7.45 -18.01
C LYS A 50 -24.03 -6.75 -17.14
N PHE A 51 -24.25 -6.69 -15.82
CA PHE A 51 -23.28 -6.13 -14.88
C PHE A 51 -21.92 -6.84 -14.97
N VAL A 52 -21.91 -8.17 -14.91
CA VAL A 52 -20.67 -8.96 -15.02
C VAL A 52 -20.01 -8.82 -16.39
N GLN A 53 -20.79 -8.83 -17.48
CA GLN A 53 -20.27 -8.63 -18.84
C GLN A 53 -19.66 -7.24 -19.04
N ASN A 54 -20.29 -6.20 -18.49
CA ASN A 54 -19.77 -4.84 -18.53
C ASN A 54 -18.49 -4.73 -17.70
N GLY A 55 -18.44 -5.36 -16.52
CA GLY A 55 -17.23 -5.42 -15.71
C GLY A 55 -16.07 -6.12 -16.42
N LEU A 56 -16.33 -7.25 -17.10
CA LEU A 56 -15.32 -7.94 -17.91
C LEU A 56 -14.84 -7.04 -19.06
N SER A 57 -15.76 -6.46 -19.81
CA SER A 57 -15.45 -5.59 -20.95
C SER A 57 -14.65 -4.35 -20.52
N ALA A 58 -15.00 -3.75 -19.38
CA ALA A 58 -14.27 -2.61 -18.82
C ALA A 58 -12.84 -2.99 -18.40
N ARG A 59 -12.66 -4.16 -17.77
CA ARG A 59 -11.31 -4.66 -17.43
C ARG A 59 -10.48 -4.94 -18.69
N TRP A 60 -11.07 -5.55 -19.73
CA TRP A 60 -10.39 -5.75 -21.01
C TRP A 60 -9.95 -4.43 -21.65
N LYS A 61 -10.85 -3.45 -21.74
CA LYS A 61 -10.52 -2.11 -22.24
C LYS A 61 -9.41 -1.45 -21.42
N ARG A 62 -9.47 -1.56 -20.09
CA ARG A 62 -8.38 -1.06 -19.22
C ARG A 62 -7.06 -1.79 -19.48
N LYS A 63 -7.08 -3.08 -19.79
CA LYS A 63 -5.88 -3.85 -20.18
C LYS A 63 -5.23 -3.28 -21.43
N GLU A 64 -6.05 -3.07 -22.46
CA GLU A 64 -5.63 -2.59 -23.76
C GLU A 64 -5.07 -1.17 -23.64
N LEU A 65 -5.82 -0.29 -22.95
CA LEU A 65 -5.39 1.07 -22.64
C LEU A 65 -4.07 1.10 -21.85
N MET A 66 -3.95 0.26 -20.82
CA MET A 66 -2.77 0.18 -19.95
C MET A 66 -1.76 -0.84 -20.47
N THR A 67 -1.47 -0.77 -21.77
CA THR A 67 -0.40 -1.51 -22.42
C THR A 67 0.73 -0.55 -22.76
N PHE A 68 1.94 -0.92 -22.35
CA PHE A 68 3.15 -0.13 -22.48
C PHE A 68 4.16 -0.88 -23.33
N GLN A 69 4.66 -0.22 -24.37
CA GLN A 69 5.90 -0.61 -25.02
C GLN A 69 7.05 -0.28 -24.06
N ILE A 70 8.03 -1.17 -23.99
CA ILE A 70 9.18 -1.04 -23.12
C ILE A 70 10.48 -1.06 -23.92
N GLU A 71 11.37 -0.13 -23.58
CA GLU A 71 12.73 -0.06 -24.11
C GLU A 71 13.71 -0.13 -22.94
N PRO A 72 14.53 -1.19 -22.83
CA PRO A 72 15.54 -1.30 -21.79
C PRO A 72 16.57 -0.18 -21.92
N ILE A 73 16.89 0.48 -20.81
CA ILE A 73 17.93 1.51 -20.78
C ILE A 73 19.27 0.80 -20.59
N THR A 74 19.98 0.59 -21.69
CA THR A 74 21.29 -0.08 -21.69
C THR A 74 22.46 0.89 -21.56
N SER A 75 22.26 2.17 -21.87
CA SER A 75 23.29 3.21 -21.74
C SER A 75 23.39 3.68 -20.29
N LEU A 76 24.63 3.69 -19.78
CA LEU A 76 24.96 4.18 -18.43
C LEU A 76 24.59 5.66 -18.25
N ASP A 77 24.63 6.43 -19.34
CA ASP A 77 24.46 7.89 -19.32
C ASP A 77 22.99 8.31 -19.21
N GLN A 78 22.04 7.39 -19.43
CA GLN A 78 20.59 7.67 -19.41
C GLN A 78 19.87 7.00 -18.23
N ARG A 79 20.60 6.24 -17.40
CA ARG A 79 20.01 5.56 -16.24
C ARG A 79 20.13 6.45 -15.01
N PRO A 80 19.05 6.60 -14.22
CA PRO A 80 19.18 7.15 -12.89
C PRO A 80 20.08 6.25 -12.08
N ILE A 81 21.03 6.84 -11.37
CA ILE A 81 21.92 6.10 -10.47
C ILE A 81 21.70 6.55 -9.04
N ARG A 82 21.61 5.59 -8.13
CA ARG A 82 21.65 5.91 -6.72
C ARG A 82 23.09 6.09 -6.30
N ALA A 83 23.43 7.29 -5.87
CA ALA A 83 24.80 7.67 -5.56
C ALA A 83 24.95 7.97 -4.07
N LYS A 84 26.01 7.44 -3.48
CA LYS A 84 26.50 7.87 -2.18
C LYS A 84 27.47 9.03 -2.36
N LEU A 85 27.13 10.18 -1.79
CA LEU A 85 27.88 11.42 -1.87
C LEU A 85 28.70 11.66 -0.61
N ALA A 86 29.92 12.17 -0.80
CA ALA A 86 30.77 12.66 0.28
C ALA A 86 31.42 13.99 -0.13
N SER A 87 31.11 15.06 0.60
CA SER A 87 31.76 16.35 0.37
C SER A 87 33.24 16.28 0.70
N GLN A 88 34.08 16.85 -0.14
CA GLN A 88 35.53 16.93 0.07
C GLN A 88 35.87 18.24 0.78
N ALA A 89 35.05 18.59 1.77
CA ALA A 89 35.21 19.78 2.60
C ALA A 89 34.75 19.53 4.03
N SER A 90 35.40 20.22 4.95
CA SER A 90 35.14 20.13 6.38
C SER A 90 35.03 21.52 6.98
N VAL A 91 34.19 21.62 8.00
CA VAL A 91 34.11 22.80 8.86
C VAL A 91 34.92 22.50 10.12
N VAL A 92 36.04 23.19 10.26
CA VAL A 92 36.88 23.16 11.46
C VAL A 92 36.39 24.27 12.38
N VAL A 93 35.91 23.90 13.55
CA VAL A 93 35.46 24.85 14.58
C VAL A 93 36.61 25.07 15.54
N ILE A 94 37.11 26.30 15.62
CA ILE A 94 38.20 26.69 16.52
C ILE A 94 37.68 27.63 17.61
N ALA A 95 38.30 27.56 18.80
CA ALA A 95 38.11 28.54 19.85
C ALA A 95 38.92 29.81 19.55
N ILE A 96 38.38 30.96 19.94
CA ILE A 96 39.06 32.26 19.88
C ILE A 96 39.35 32.71 21.31
N ASP A 97 40.32 33.61 21.49
CA ASP A 97 40.77 34.14 22.79
C ASP A 97 39.72 34.94 23.58
N GLY A 98 38.50 35.03 23.07
CA GLY A 98 37.34 35.64 23.73
C GLY A 98 37.31 37.17 23.63
N ALA A 99 38.20 37.80 22.86
CA ALA A 99 38.10 39.21 22.56
C ALA A 99 36.93 39.46 21.58
N THR A 100 35.75 39.67 22.14
CA THR A 100 34.53 39.97 21.41
C THR A 100 34.11 41.41 21.65
N GLU A 101 33.61 42.07 20.61
CA GLU A 101 32.92 43.34 20.72
C GLU A 101 31.43 43.19 20.37
N GLN A 102 30.61 44.08 20.92
CA GLN A 102 29.17 44.09 20.69
C GLN A 102 28.89 44.91 19.43
N VAL A 103 28.28 44.29 18.42
CA VAL A 103 27.99 44.92 17.12
C VAL A 103 26.49 44.95 16.89
N ILE A 104 25.97 46.12 16.53
CA ILE A 104 24.61 46.30 16.00
C ILE A 104 24.69 46.12 14.48
N ARG A 105 24.07 45.06 13.95
CA ARG A 105 24.09 44.76 12.50
C ARG A 105 23.14 45.63 11.69
N ASP A 106 22.09 46.10 12.32
CA ASP A 106 20.97 46.83 11.75
C ASP A 106 20.89 48.25 12.32
N TRP A 107 22.02 48.97 12.29
CA TRP A 107 22.04 50.35 12.74
C TRP A 107 21.10 51.20 11.86
N PRO A 108 20.13 51.94 12.46
CA PRO A 108 19.14 52.69 11.69
C PRO A 108 19.79 53.73 10.78
N VAL A 109 19.41 53.74 9.50
CA VAL A 109 20.03 54.57 8.45
C VAL A 109 19.82 56.08 8.70
N ASP A 110 18.74 56.44 9.38
CA ASP A 110 18.36 57.79 9.74
C ASP A 110 18.98 58.28 11.07
N VAL A 111 19.73 57.42 11.77
CA VAL A 111 20.40 57.74 13.03
C VAL A 111 21.90 57.88 12.81
N GLU A 112 22.44 59.07 13.11
CA GLU A 112 23.88 59.33 13.05
C GLU A 112 24.65 58.39 13.99
N VAL A 113 25.79 57.87 13.54
CA VAL A 113 26.64 56.96 14.32
C VAL A 113 27.38 57.78 15.39
N ASP A 114 26.75 57.93 16.55
CA ASP A 114 27.27 58.66 17.72
C ASP A 114 26.79 58.00 19.04
N LYS A 115 27.28 58.50 20.17
CA LYS A 115 27.01 58.01 21.53
C LYS A 115 25.56 58.28 21.93
N HIS A 116 24.67 57.37 21.56
CA HIS A 116 23.24 57.40 21.89
C HIS A 116 22.90 56.59 23.15
N THR A 117 21.61 56.48 23.44
CA THR A 117 21.05 55.60 24.47
C THR A 117 20.19 54.52 23.83
N ILE A 118 20.41 53.27 24.25
CA ILE A 118 19.61 52.11 23.89
C ILE A 118 18.57 51.90 24.99
N PHE A 119 17.31 51.72 24.63
CA PHE A 119 16.25 51.37 25.57
C PHE A 119 16.00 49.86 25.52
N ASP A 120 16.16 49.19 26.66
CA ASP A 120 15.82 47.77 26.84
C ASP A 120 14.37 47.70 27.32
N GLU A 121 13.45 47.29 26.44
CA GLU A 121 12.02 47.24 26.76
C GLU A 121 11.69 46.16 27.80
N ASP A 122 12.48 45.08 27.85
CA ASP A 122 12.24 43.97 28.79
C ASP A 122 12.54 44.39 30.23
N LYS A 123 13.54 45.25 30.42
CA LYS A 123 13.95 45.76 31.75
C LYS A 123 13.44 47.16 32.05
N GLY A 124 12.95 47.89 31.04
CA GLY A 124 12.48 49.27 31.17
C GLY A 124 13.60 50.27 31.49
N GLU A 125 14.83 49.99 31.05
CA GLU A 125 16.03 50.78 31.38
C GLU A 125 16.67 51.40 30.13
N TYR A 126 17.37 52.52 30.32
CA TYR A 126 18.20 53.15 29.29
C TYR A 126 19.68 52.81 29.53
N ILE A 127 20.32 52.24 28.53
CA ILE A 127 21.75 51.91 28.49
C ILE A 127 22.45 52.97 27.65
N LYS A 128 23.53 53.55 28.18
CA LYS A 128 24.32 54.56 27.47
C LYS A 128 25.43 53.89 26.67
N ILE A 129 25.61 54.30 25.40
CA ILE A 129 26.75 53.88 24.59
C ILE A 129 27.96 54.72 25.00
N ASP A 130 28.98 54.06 25.55
CA ASP A 130 30.21 54.68 26.04
C ASP A 130 31.20 54.94 24.90
N ASP A 131 31.25 54.05 23.91
CA ASP A 131 32.03 54.25 22.70
C ASP A 131 31.36 53.62 21.48
N VAL A 132 31.61 54.20 20.30
CA VAL A 132 30.98 53.77 19.05
C VAL A 132 31.89 54.01 17.87
N TYR A 133 31.96 53.05 16.96
CA TYR A 133 32.64 53.24 15.69
C TYR A 133 32.03 52.34 14.60
N ILE A 134 32.19 52.75 13.35
CA ILE A 134 31.70 51.99 12.19
C ILE A 134 32.66 50.83 11.94
N LYS A 135 32.14 49.60 12.04
CA LYS A 135 32.91 48.37 11.76
C LYS A 135 32.89 48.02 10.28
N ARG A 136 31.70 48.01 9.66
CA ARG A 136 31.52 47.75 8.22
C ARG A 136 30.43 48.63 7.64
N GLN A 137 30.58 49.02 6.38
CA GLN A 137 29.61 49.84 5.64
C GLN A 137 29.12 49.08 4.40
N PHE A 138 27.80 48.88 4.30
CA PHE A 138 27.11 48.20 3.21
C PHE A 138 26.11 49.13 2.53
N GLY A 139 26.57 49.91 1.56
CA GLY A 139 25.74 50.90 0.88
C GLY A 139 25.20 51.94 1.87
N SER A 140 23.90 51.92 2.15
CA SER A 140 23.25 52.81 3.13
C SER A 140 23.19 52.26 4.57
N HIS A 141 23.63 51.02 4.81
CA HIS A 141 23.58 50.38 6.13
C HIS A 141 24.97 50.33 6.77
N ASN A 142 25.03 50.55 8.08
CA ASN A 142 26.26 50.45 8.85
C ASN A 142 26.12 49.31 9.86
N GLU A 143 27.16 48.49 9.97
CA GLU A 143 27.37 47.64 11.14
C GLU A 143 28.26 48.41 12.11
N VAL A 144 27.76 48.61 13.32
CA VAL A 144 28.35 49.55 14.27
C VAL A 144 28.75 48.81 15.53
N ALA A 145 30.04 48.89 15.86
CA ALA A 145 30.56 48.37 17.11
C ALA A 145 30.28 49.37 18.24
N ILE A 146 29.78 48.85 19.36
CA ILE A 146 29.40 49.64 20.54
C ILE A 146 30.13 49.11 21.78
N THR A 147 30.48 50.04 22.67
CA THR A 147 30.90 49.74 24.04
C THR A 147 29.83 50.28 24.99
N VAL A 148 29.36 49.42 25.88
CA VAL A 148 28.29 49.70 26.85
C VAL A 148 28.65 49.08 28.21
N ASP A 149 27.98 49.52 29.28
CA ASP A 149 28.27 49.12 30.66
C ASP A 149 27.94 47.65 31.02
N ARG A 150 27.32 46.91 30.10
CA ARG A 150 26.87 45.52 30.27
C ARG A 150 26.79 44.79 28.92
N ASP A 151 26.68 43.47 28.95
CA ASP A 151 26.47 42.67 27.74
C ASP A 151 24.99 42.70 27.29
N LEU A 152 24.76 43.04 26.02
CA LEU A 152 23.45 43.14 25.39
C LEU A 152 23.20 42.02 24.37
N VAL A 153 24.17 41.15 24.11
CA VAL A 153 24.09 40.09 23.10
C VAL A 153 22.96 39.11 23.40
N GLY A 154 22.10 38.86 22.41
CA GLY A 154 20.96 37.94 22.54
C GLY A 154 19.72 38.55 23.21
N SER A 155 19.73 39.84 23.55
CA SER A 155 18.53 40.55 24.02
C SER A 155 17.55 40.78 22.85
N ALA A 156 16.26 40.53 23.05
CA ALA A 156 15.29 40.48 21.96
C ALA A 156 14.61 41.84 21.66
N ASN A 157 14.46 42.71 22.67
CA ASN A 157 13.65 43.94 22.59
C ASN A 157 14.48 45.18 22.93
N LEU A 158 15.48 45.49 22.10
CA LEU A 158 16.30 46.69 22.22
C LEU A 158 15.89 47.75 21.20
N LEU A 159 15.72 49.00 21.66
CA LEU A 159 15.36 50.14 20.82
C LEU A 159 16.45 51.22 20.83
N LEU A 160 16.86 51.67 19.66
CA LEU A 160 17.73 52.84 19.47
C LEU A 160 16.91 53.96 18.81
N LYS A 161 16.65 55.06 19.55
CA LYS A 161 15.79 56.17 19.08
C LYS A 161 14.41 55.71 18.56
N GLY A 162 13.87 54.63 19.12
CA GLY A 162 12.57 54.05 18.73
C GLY A 162 12.64 53.00 17.62
N HIS A 163 13.83 52.69 17.08
CA HIS A 163 14.02 51.63 16.10
C HIS A 163 14.51 50.33 16.76
N PRO A 164 13.94 49.17 16.42
CA PRO A 164 14.45 47.89 16.89
C PRO A 164 15.87 47.64 16.37
N ILE A 165 16.73 47.15 17.24
CA ILE A 165 18.13 46.81 16.92
C ILE A 165 18.50 45.42 17.45
N HIS A 166 19.42 44.75 16.77
CA HIS A 166 19.94 43.43 17.14
C HIS A 166 21.44 43.52 17.44
N VAL A 167 21.79 43.27 18.71
CA VAL A 167 23.19 43.22 19.16
C VAL A 167 23.70 41.78 19.08
N VAL A 168 24.81 41.59 18.39
CA VAL A 168 25.54 40.32 18.30
C VAL A 168 26.95 40.49 18.84
N ALA A 169 27.52 39.41 19.40
CA ALA A 169 28.95 39.38 19.69
C ALA A 169 29.69 39.05 18.40
N GLU A 170 30.72 39.84 18.07
CA GLU A 170 31.62 39.54 16.97
C GLU A 170 33.06 39.58 17.46
N SER A 171 33.87 38.63 16.99
CA SER A 171 35.31 38.59 17.27
C SER A 171 35.99 39.88 16.78
N THR A 172 36.92 40.40 17.59
CA THR A 172 37.83 41.49 17.18
C THR A 172 39.06 40.98 16.43
N GLY A 173 39.29 39.66 16.39
CA GLY A 173 40.39 39.04 15.66
C GLY A 173 40.09 38.90 14.16
N GLU A 174 41.11 39.07 13.32
CA GLU A 174 41.01 38.70 11.90
C GLU A 174 40.87 37.18 11.77
N ALA A 175 39.92 36.74 10.96
CA ALA A 175 39.73 35.32 10.69
C ALA A 175 40.98 34.76 9.97
N PRO A 176 41.48 33.58 10.36
CA PRO A 176 42.68 33.03 9.77
C PRO A 176 42.47 32.70 8.28
N GLU A 177 43.39 33.16 7.43
CA GLU A 177 43.35 32.89 5.99
C GLU A 177 43.70 31.43 5.64
N SER A 178 44.32 30.70 6.59
CA SER A 178 44.74 29.31 6.39
C SER A 178 44.84 28.54 7.70
N VAL A 179 44.73 27.21 7.61
CA VAL A 179 44.90 26.27 8.72
C VAL A 179 46.11 25.37 8.41
N LEU A 180 47.02 25.21 9.38
CA LEU A 180 48.17 24.31 9.25
C LEU A 180 47.82 22.93 9.79
N ILE A 181 47.90 21.90 8.94
CA ILE A 181 47.60 20.50 9.32
C ILE A 181 48.81 19.63 8.95
N LYS A 182 49.47 19.03 9.94
CA LYS A 182 50.70 18.21 9.76
C LYS A 182 51.76 18.95 8.92
N GLY A 183 52.01 20.23 9.22
CA GLY A 183 52.96 21.07 8.48
C GLY A 183 52.56 21.48 7.06
N THR A 184 51.36 21.16 6.58
CA THR A 184 50.84 21.64 5.29
C THR A 184 49.80 22.73 5.50
N ARG A 185 49.93 23.86 4.79
CA ARG A 185 49.03 25.01 4.91
C ARG A 185 47.83 24.87 3.96
N TYR A 186 46.63 24.90 4.52
CA TYR A 186 45.37 24.79 3.78
C TYR A 186 44.63 26.13 3.79
N PRO A 187 44.28 26.71 2.64
CA PRO A 187 43.53 27.97 2.60
C PRO A 187 42.12 27.77 3.15
N VAL A 188 41.64 28.76 3.91
CA VAL A 188 40.24 28.83 4.35
C VAL A 188 39.39 29.38 3.22
N ILE A 189 38.38 28.62 2.79
CA ILE A 189 37.46 29.00 1.72
C ILE A 189 36.46 30.04 2.22
N GLU A 190 35.96 29.83 3.44
CA GLU A 190 34.99 30.68 4.10
C GLU A 190 35.23 30.60 5.60
N ALA A 191 35.19 31.75 6.29
CA ALA A 191 35.28 31.82 7.74
C ALA A 191 34.02 32.50 8.28
N LYS A 192 33.32 31.84 9.19
CA LYS A 192 32.17 32.42 9.89
C LYS A 192 32.46 32.52 11.38
N THR A 193 32.12 33.64 11.97
CA THR A 193 32.12 33.78 13.43
C THR A 193 30.74 33.38 13.95
N THR A 194 30.71 32.51 14.95
CA THR A 194 29.47 32.17 15.66
C THR A 194 28.86 33.40 16.33
N VAL A 195 27.55 33.38 16.59
CA VAL A 195 26.79 34.52 17.16
C VAL A 195 27.30 34.95 18.55
N SER A 196 27.92 34.04 19.31
CA SER A 196 28.55 34.37 20.58
C SER A 196 29.92 35.05 20.42
N GLY A 197 30.48 35.11 19.21
CA GLY A 197 31.82 35.64 18.98
C GLY A 197 32.95 34.77 19.52
N GLU A 198 32.66 33.63 20.16
CA GLU A 198 33.66 32.80 20.86
C GLU A 198 34.30 31.72 19.97
N ARG A 199 33.75 31.50 18.77
CA ARG A 199 34.19 30.42 17.86
C ARG A 199 34.19 30.87 16.42
N HIS A 200 35.21 30.42 15.68
CA HIS A 200 35.25 30.49 14.23
C HIS A 200 34.95 29.12 13.61
N GLU A 201 34.06 29.10 12.63
CA GLU A 201 33.83 27.99 11.72
C GLU A 201 34.60 28.23 10.42
N LEU A 202 35.65 27.44 10.21
CA LEU A 202 36.55 27.56 9.06
C LEU A 202 36.27 26.44 8.07
N LEU A 203 35.84 26.81 6.86
CA LEU A 203 35.62 25.87 5.77
C LEU A 203 36.93 25.58 5.03
N ILE A 204 37.33 24.32 4.98
CA ILE A 204 38.53 23.85 4.27
C ILE A 204 38.21 22.75 3.25
N ALA A 205 38.93 22.73 2.13
CA ALA A 205 38.77 21.75 1.02
C ALA A 205 39.40 20.37 1.35
N ARG A 206 39.05 19.80 2.51
CA ARG A 206 39.48 18.46 2.92
C ARG A 206 38.33 17.65 3.47
N HIS A 207 38.28 16.37 3.14
CA HIS A 207 37.29 15.46 3.71
C HIS A 207 37.54 15.27 5.22
N ARG A 208 36.46 15.09 6.00
CA ARG A 208 36.53 15.05 7.47
C ARG A 208 37.50 13.99 8.01
N SER A 209 37.58 12.83 7.37
CA SER A 209 38.48 11.75 7.78
C SER A 209 39.97 12.06 7.60
N GLU A 210 40.31 13.06 6.79
CA GLU A 210 41.68 13.50 6.54
C GLU A 210 42.13 14.59 7.53
N VAL A 211 41.18 15.15 8.28
CA VAL A 211 41.38 16.26 9.19
C VAL A 211 41.27 15.73 10.62
N ASP A 212 42.43 15.43 11.20
CA ASP A 212 42.54 15.06 12.61
C ASP A 212 42.69 16.34 13.45
N PRO A 213 41.76 16.64 14.37
CA PRO A 213 41.82 17.81 15.25
C PRO A 213 43.16 17.95 15.98
N ALA A 214 43.79 16.85 16.38
CA ALA A 214 45.04 16.87 17.14
C ALA A 214 46.27 17.31 16.32
N HIS A 215 46.16 17.31 15.00
CA HIS A 215 47.22 17.68 14.07
C HIS A 215 47.04 19.07 13.47
N ILE A 216 46.01 19.80 13.90
CA ILE A 216 45.83 21.21 13.56
C ILE A 216 46.71 22.00 14.52
N GLU A 217 47.71 22.66 13.95
CA GLU A 217 48.63 23.50 14.71
C GLU A 217 48.03 24.92 14.82
N GLU A 218 48.54 25.72 15.75
CA GLU A 218 48.20 27.15 15.92
C GLU A 218 46.82 27.47 16.52
N PHE A 219 45.88 26.51 16.59
CA PHE A 219 44.51 26.75 17.08
C PHE A 219 44.03 25.69 18.07
N GLU A 220 43.20 26.10 19.04
CA GLU A 220 42.44 25.16 19.86
C GLU A 220 41.20 24.69 19.09
N VAL A 221 41.22 23.44 18.60
CA VAL A 221 40.14 22.87 17.81
C VAL A 221 39.05 22.30 18.70
N ILE A 222 37.84 22.82 18.55
CA ILE A 222 36.64 22.37 19.25
C ILE A 222 36.05 21.14 18.56
N SER A 223 35.89 21.19 17.24
CA SER A 223 35.34 20.07 16.47
C SER A 223 35.67 20.17 14.99
N VAL A 224 35.60 19.04 14.28
CA VAL A 224 35.72 18.96 12.82
C VAL A 224 34.50 18.23 12.28
N ASN A 225 33.69 18.96 11.51
CA ASN A 225 32.42 18.49 10.99
C ASN A 225 32.47 18.36 9.47
N GLN A 226 31.73 17.40 8.93
CA GLN A 226 31.57 17.25 7.49
C GLN A 226 30.78 18.45 6.96
N TRP A 227 31.28 19.13 5.93
CA TRP A 227 30.57 20.29 5.39
C TRP A 227 29.23 19.88 4.77
N LYS A 228 28.20 20.66 5.08
CA LYS A 228 26.89 20.63 4.45
C LYS A 228 26.47 22.06 4.11
N PRO A 229 25.74 22.26 3.01
CA PRO A 229 25.29 23.58 2.62
C PRO A 229 24.16 24.05 3.56
N GLU A 230 24.16 25.35 3.91
CA GLU A 230 23.13 25.96 4.77
C GLU A 230 21.76 26.05 4.08
N ARG A 231 21.76 26.15 2.75
CA ARG A 231 20.59 26.13 1.87
C ARG A 231 20.86 25.16 0.72
N GLY A 232 19.84 24.67 0.02
CA GLY A 232 20.04 23.75 -1.10
C GLY A 232 21.01 24.34 -2.15
N THR A 233 22.04 23.58 -2.52
CA THR A 233 23.05 23.97 -3.53
C THR A 233 22.91 23.12 -4.79
N GLN A 234 23.37 23.60 -5.94
CA GLN A 234 23.38 22.78 -7.16
C GLN A 234 24.60 21.87 -7.18
N LEU A 235 24.43 20.63 -7.67
CA LEU A 235 25.54 19.73 -7.99
C LEU A 235 25.79 19.76 -9.49
N LEU A 236 27.02 20.11 -9.87
CA LEU A 236 27.48 20.21 -11.24
C LEU A 236 28.49 19.10 -11.57
N ASP A 237 28.36 18.52 -12.76
CA ASP A 237 29.40 17.72 -13.39
C ASP A 237 30.02 18.56 -14.53
N GLY A 238 31.22 19.07 -14.31
CA GLY A 238 31.80 20.11 -15.16
C GLY A 238 30.91 21.36 -15.19
N SER A 239 30.26 21.61 -16.33
CA SER A 239 29.31 22.72 -16.52
C SER A 239 27.83 22.29 -16.48
N THR A 240 27.55 21.00 -16.36
CA THR A 240 26.19 20.44 -16.45
C THR A 240 25.59 20.29 -15.06
N ILE A 241 24.38 20.82 -14.85
CA ILE A 241 23.67 20.66 -13.57
C ILE A 241 23.05 19.25 -13.52
N ILE A 242 23.44 18.46 -12.52
CA ILE A 242 22.92 17.10 -12.28
C ILE A 242 21.82 17.13 -11.20
N THR A 243 21.90 18.06 -10.25
CA THR A 243 20.90 18.22 -9.19
C THR A 243 20.72 19.70 -8.89
N GLU A 244 19.49 20.20 -8.93
CA GLU A 244 19.19 21.63 -8.70
C GLU A 244 19.22 22.04 -7.22
N SER A 245 18.99 21.10 -6.29
CA SER A 245 18.94 21.40 -4.87
C SER A 245 19.39 20.19 -4.03
N TRP A 246 20.64 20.24 -3.56
CA TRP A 246 21.24 19.28 -2.65
C TRP A 246 21.46 19.91 -1.28
N GLY A 247 20.82 19.34 -0.25
CA GLY A 247 20.94 19.79 1.14
C GLY A 247 21.98 19.02 1.97
N GLY A 248 23.01 18.43 1.34
CA GLY A 248 24.03 17.66 2.05
C GLY A 248 23.60 16.24 2.45
N ARG A 249 22.61 15.64 1.76
CA ARG A 249 22.23 14.23 1.94
C ARG A 249 23.34 13.31 1.43
N THR A 250 23.63 12.25 2.18
CA THR A 250 24.69 11.28 1.84
C THR A 250 24.29 10.33 0.72
N GLU A 251 22.99 10.16 0.45
CA GLU A 251 22.48 9.32 -0.63
C GLU A 251 21.40 10.06 -1.39
N ILE A 252 21.53 10.11 -2.71
CA ILE A 252 20.54 10.68 -3.62
C ILE A 252 20.46 9.86 -4.92
N THR A 253 19.36 9.99 -5.65
CA THR A 253 19.25 9.48 -7.02
C THR A 253 19.64 10.60 -7.98
N LEU A 254 20.71 10.39 -8.75
CA LEU A 254 21.12 11.26 -9.85
C LEU A 254 20.38 10.84 -11.12
N ASN A 255 20.00 11.80 -11.97
CA ASN A 255 19.26 11.51 -13.21
C ASN A 255 20.09 10.76 -14.26
N SER A 256 21.41 10.91 -14.22
CA SER A 256 22.38 10.27 -15.09
C SER A 256 23.66 9.97 -14.33
N SER A 257 24.48 9.05 -14.85
CA SER A 257 25.84 8.87 -14.36
C SER A 257 26.70 10.10 -14.66
N PRO A 258 27.35 10.71 -13.65
CA PRO A 258 28.38 11.70 -13.91
C PRO A 258 29.54 11.09 -14.71
N GLU A 259 30.15 11.89 -15.59
CA GLU A 259 31.37 11.56 -16.32
C GLU A 259 32.60 11.75 -15.42
N SER A 260 32.58 12.76 -14.55
CA SER A 260 33.65 13.04 -13.59
C SER A 260 33.52 12.21 -12.31
N PRO A 261 34.64 11.74 -11.71
CA PRO A 261 34.62 11.13 -10.39
C PRO A 261 34.27 12.12 -9.25
N TYR A 262 34.25 13.42 -9.54
CA TYR A 262 33.89 14.47 -8.60
C TYR A 262 32.85 15.42 -9.21
N LEU A 263 31.78 15.64 -8.47
CA LEU A 263 30.84 16.73 -8.69
C LEU A 263 31.36 18.00 -8.01
N THR A 264 30.90 19.17 -8.43
CA THR A 264 31.25 20.45 -7.83
C THR A 264 29.97 21.18 -7.41
N THR A 265 29.95 21.76 -6.22
CA THR A 265 28.82 22.62 -5.80
C THR A 265 28.93 24.02 -6.42
N THR A 266 27.90 24.85 -6.30
CA THR A 266 27.98 26.26 -6.75
C THR A 266 29.04 27.06 -6.00
N GLU A 267 29.36 26.66 -4.77
CA GLU A 267 30.42 27.25 -3.94
C GLU A 267 31.82 26.71 -4.31
N GLY A 268 31.95 25.86 -5.32
CA GLY A 268 33.22 25.30 -5.77
C GLY A 268 33.72 24.10 -4.96
N ILE A 269 32.90 23.55 -4.07
CA ILE A 269 33.28 22.42 -3.22
C ILE A 269 33.15 21.12 -4.01
N ARG A 270 34.21 20.30 -3.98
CA ARG A 270 34.16 18.98 -4.61
C ARG A 270 33.33 18.00 -3.79
N VAL A 271 32.57 17.16 -4.46
CA VAL A 271 31.77 16.08 -3.86
C VAL A 271 32.11 14.81 -4.61
N SER A 272 32.76 13.86 -3.94
CA SER A 272 32.97 12.53 -4.50
C SER A 272 31.67 11.74 -4.46
N TRP A 273 31.46 10.90 -5.45
CA TRP A 273 30.30 10.03 -5.50
C TRP A 273 30.70 8.58 -5.79
N THR A 274 29.88 7.65 -5.32
CA THR A 274 30.02 6.22 -5.62
C THR A 274 28.64 5.66 -5.93
N GLU A 275 28.54 4.83 -6.97
CA GLU A 275 27.29 4.14 -7.31
C GLU A 275 26.96 3.09 -6.25
N ILE A 276 25.71 3.07 -5.80
CA ILE A 276 25.15 1.99 -4.98
C ILE A 276 24.53 1.00 -5.96
N GLU A 277 25.03 -0.23 -5.99
CA GLU A 277 24.41 -1.29 -6.78
C GLU A 277 22.98 -1.54 -6.27
N GLU A 278 22.00 -1.30 -7.14
CA GLU A 278 20.60 -1.61 -6.90
C GLU A 278 20.16 -2.76 -7.80
N GLU A 279 19.38 -3.69 -7.23
CA GLU A 279 18.75 -4.73 -8.03
C GLU A 279 17.69 -4.16 -8.98
N GLY A 280 17.53 -4.80 -10.13
CA GLY A 280 16.51 -4.46 -11.11
C GLY A 280 17.04 -3.74 -12.35
N VAL A 281 16.14 -3.38 -13.24
CA VAL A 281 16.46 -2.82 -14.56
C VAL A 281 15.53 -1.66 -14.89
N TRP A 282 16.13 -0.54 -15.31
CA TRP A 282 15.40 0.61 -15.81
C TRP A 282 14.88 0.37 -17.22
N VAL A 283 13.59 0.63 -17.42
CA VAL A 283 12.94 0.59 -18.73
C VAL A 283 12.21 1.90 -18.98
N LYS A 284 12.29 2.39 -20.21
CA LYS A 284 11.49 3.52 -20.68
C LYS A 284 10.16 3.03 -21.19
N LEU A 285 9.10 3.77 -20.82
CA LEU A 285 7.74 3.44 -21.23
C LEU A 285 7.29 4.33 -22.39
N SER A 286 6.65 3.72 -23.37
CA SER A 286 5.84 4.41 -24.36
C SER A 286 4.48 3.71 -24.49
N ALA A 287 3.43 4.48 -24.78
CA ALA A 287 2.07 3.96 -24.97
C ALA A 287 1.49 4.55 -26.25
N GLU A 288 0.67 3.77 -26.94
CA GLU A 288 -0.12 4.28 -28.06
C GLU A 288 -1.29 5.08 -27.49
N VAL A 289 -1.33 6.39 -27.77
CA VAL A 289 -2.38 7.30 -27.33
C VAL A 289 -3.16 7.74 -28.57
N GLU A 290 -4.46 7.46 -28.61
CA GLU A 290 -5.35 7.97 -29.67
C GLU A 290 -5.40 9.51 -29.60
N SER A 291 -5.55 10.19 -30.75
CA SER A 291 -5.49 11.65 -30.85
C SER A 291 -6.47 12.40 -29.95
N ASP A 292 -7.57 11.73 -29.57
CA ASP A 292 -8.68 12.31 -28.81
C ASP A 292 -8.69 11.83 -27.35
N ALA A 293 -7.66 11.10 -26.91
CA ALA A 293 -7.57 10.60 -25.55
C ALA A 293 -7.32 11.73 -24.56
N VAL A 294 -8.18 11.82 -23.54
CA VAL A 294 -8.11 12.86 -22.49
C VAL A 294 -6.99 12.58 -21.48
N VAL A 295 -6.51 11.33 -21.38
CA VAL A 295 -5.56 10.90 -20.35
C VAL A 295 -4.51 9.95 -20.96
N ASP A 296 -3.23 10.25 -20.72
CA ASP A 296 -2.11 9.37 -21.08
C ASP A 296 -2.05 8.17 -20.11
N PRO A 297 -2.07 6.91 -20.59
CA PRO A 297 -1.98 5.72 -19.73
C PRO A 297 -0.71 5.69 -18.87
N ILE A 298 0.37 6.33 -19.34
CA ILE A 298 1.61 6.46 -18.60
C ILE A 298 1.38 7.33 -17.36
N ASP A 299 0.73 8.49 -17.50
CA ASP A 299 0.45 9.36 -16.35
C ASP A 299 -0.38 8.62 -15.27
N ILE A 300 -1.36 7.81 -15.68
CA ILE A 300 -2.13 6.96 -14.75
C ILE A 300 -1.21 6.00 -13.98
N LEU A 301 -0.26 5.36 -14.65
CA LEU A 301 0.70 4.43 -14.00
C LEU A 301 1.61 5.14 -12.99
N PHE A 302 1.99 6.39 -13.27
CA PHE A 302 2.84 7.19 -12.38
C PHE A 302 2.07 7.79 -11.21
N GLU A 303 0.78 8.07 -11.37
CA GLU A 303 -0.08 8.62 -10.31
C GLU A 303 -0.69 7.54 -9.40
N ASP A 304 -1.00 6.36 -9.96
CA ASP A 304 -1.60 5.25 -9.23
C ASP A 304 -0.53 4.36 -8.56
N SER A 305 -0.16 4.72 -7.32
CA SER A 305 0.81 3.97 -6.51
C SER A 305 0.39 2.52 -6.19
N GLU A 306 -0.89 2.17 -6.34
CA GLU A 306 -1.39 0.80 -6.12
C GLU A 306 -1.02 -0.16 -7.27
N ILE A 307 -0.64 0.37 -8.43
CA ILE A 307 -0.12 -0.44 -9.54
C ILE A 307 1.33 -0.81 -9.26
N ARG A 308 1.54 -1.85 -8.46
CA ARG A 308 2.89 -2.27 -8.02
C ARG A 308 3.59 -3.25 -8.97
N MET A 309 2.87 -3.75 -9.97
CA MET A 309 3.39 -4.78 -10.87
C MET A 309 2.84 -4.62 -12.28
N LEU A 310 3.63 -5.05 -13.26
CA LEU A 310 3.23 -5.20 -14.66
C LEU A 310 3.42 -6.65 -15.08
N GLN A 311 2.74 -7.06 -16.14
CA GLN A 311 2.75 -8.42 -16.66
C GLN A 311 3.13 -8.43 -18.15
N SER A 312 3.84 -9.46 -18.61
CA SER A 312 4.08 -9.64 -20.04
C SER A 312 2.77 -9.79 -20.80
N LYS A 313 2.56 -9.00 -21.86
CA LYS A 313 1.35 -9.09 -22.70
C LYS A 313 1.25 -10.43 -23.45
N LYS A 314 2.40 -11.00 -23.83
CA LYS A 314 2.53 -12.30 -24.52
C LYS A 314 3.04 -13.38 -23.56
N GLY A 315 2.69 -14.64 -23.84
CA GLY A 315 3.13 -15.82 -23.08
C GLY A 315 2.27 -16.12 -21.84
N LYS A 316 2.85 -16.82 -20.85
CA LYS A 316 2.16 -17.17 -19.58
C LYS A 316 1.91 -15.98 -18.65
N GLY A 317 2.22 -14.76 -19.09
CA GLY A 317 2.05 -13.55 -18.31
C GLY A 317 2.99 -13.51 -17.10
N LYS A 318 4.31 -13.43 -17.34
CA LYS A 318 5.27 -13.25 -16.25
C LYS A 318 5.07 -11.86 -15.62
N GLU A 319 5.01 -11.79 -14.30
CA GLU A 319 4.82 -10.54 -13.56
C GLU A 319 6.17 -9.94 -13.12
N TYR A 320 6.28 -8.62 -13.20
CA TYR A 320 7.47 -7.83 -12.88
C TYR A 320 7.08 -6.78 -11.85
N LYS A 321 7.79 -6.72 -10.71
CA LYS A 321 7.52 -5.72 -9.67
C LYS A 321 8.10 -4.37 -10.08
N ILE A 322 7.33 -3.31 -9.87
CA ILE A 322 7.79 -1.92 -10.02
C ILE A 322 8.48 -1.53 -8.71
N LEU A 323 9.79 -1.37 -8.77
CA LEU A 323 10.62 -0.96 -7.64
C LEU A 323 10.62 0.57 -7.50
N GLU A 324 10.67 1.28 -8.62
CA GLU A 324 10.81 2.74 -8.64
C GLU A 324 10.20 3.36 -9.89
N ARG A 325 9.83 4.65 -9.80
CA ARG A 325 9.20 5.43 -10.85
C ARG A 325 9.86 6.79 -10.95
N ASN A 326 10.31 7.19 -12.14
CA ASN A 326 10.71 8.55 -12.45
C ASN A 326 9.79 9.12 -13.55
N ARG A 327 8.88 10.02 -13.13
CA ARG A 327 7.85 10.60 -14.00
C ARG A 327 8.44 11.51 -15.07
N GLU A 328 9.43 12.33 -14.71
CA GLU A 328 10.06 13.30 -15.62
C GLU A 328 10.65 12.62 -16.85
N SER A 329 11.32 11.49 -16.64
CA SER A 329 11.94 10.71 -17.71
C SER A 329 11.02 9.63 -18.31
N ARG A 330 9.81 9.42 -17.75
CA ARG A 330 8.87 8.34 -18.10
C ARG A 330 9.52 6.95 -18.05
N ILE A 331 10.31 6.70 -17.00
CA ILE A 331 11.04 5.44 -16.80
C ILE A 331 10.62 4.79 -15.48
N ILE A 332 10.68 3.47 -15.43
CA ILE A 332 10.41 2.67 -14.24
C ILE A 332 11.54 1.67 -14.03
N ARG A 333 11.83 1.35 -12.77
CA ARG A 333 12.77 0.27 -12.40
C ARG A 333 11.98 -0.98 -12.08
N LEU A 334 12.22 -2.04 -12.86
CA LEU A 334 11.58 -3.34 -12.69
C LEU A 334 12.50 -4.30 -11.92
N SER A 335 11.93 -5.29 -11.24
CA SER A 335 12.67 -6.31 -10.50
C SER A 335 13.64 -7.15 -11.34
N GLU A 336 13.40 -7.27 -12.64
CA GLU A 336 14.22 -8.03 -13.59
C GLU A 336 13.96 -7.52 -15.01
N LEU A 337 14.86 -7.82 -15.96
CA LEU A 337 14.69 -7.46 -17.37
C LEU A 337 13.57 -8.30 -18.01
N PRO A 338 12.54 -7.67 -18.59
CA PRO A 338 11.52 -8.41 -19.34
C PRO A 338 12.05 -8.94 -20.67
N ASN A 339 11.78 -10.21 -20.96
CA ASN A 339 12.09 -10.84 -22.27
C ASN A 339 11.05 -10.50 -23.36
N VAL A 340 10.34 -9.38 -23.22
CA VAL A 340 9.25 -8.94 -24.11
C VAL A 340 9.36 -7.44 -24.35
N SER A 341 8.79 -6.97 -25.46
CA SER A 341 8.72 -5.53 -25.76
C SER A 341 7.47 -4.85 -25.21
N GLU A 342 6.50 -5.61 -24.68
CA GLU A 342 5.20 -5.11 -24.25
C GLU A 342 4.82 -5.63 -22.85
N LEU A 343 4.49 -4.69 -21.97
CA LEU A 343 3.94 -4.95 -20.66
C LEU A 343 2.50 -4.41 -20.54
N THR A 344 1.72 -5.00 -19.66
CA THR A 344 0.33 -4.59 -19.38
C THR A 344 0.01 -4.81 -17.90
N LEU A 345 -1.16 -4.37 -17.44
CA LEU A 345 -1.59 -4.61 -16.07
C LEU A 345 -1.86 -6.11 -15.82
N PRO A 346 -1.45 -6.65 -14.65
CA PRO A 346 -1.86 -7.98 -14.22
C PRO A 346 -3.36 -7.96 -13.88
N LEU A 347 -4.19 -8.36 -14.84
CA LEU A 347 -5.63 -8.43 -14.62
C LEU A 347 -6.05 -9.79 -14.12
N ARG A 348 -6.65 -9.81 -12.93
CA ARG A 348 -7.35 -10.97 -12.40
C ARG A 348 -8.79 -10.92 -12.92
N PHE A 349 -9.15 -11.86 -13.79
CA PHE A 349 -10.51 -12.01 -14.32
C PHE A 349 -11.31 -13.12 -13.61
N ALA A 350 -10.65 -13.92 -12.78
CA ALA A 350 -11.21 -15.14 -12.21
C ALA A 350 -12.49 -14.90 -11.42
N ASP A 351 -12.57 -13.82 -10.63
CA ASP A 351 -13.77 -13.42 -9.89
C ASP A 351 -14.98 -13.19 -10.80
N LEU A 352 -14.84 -12.34 -11.82
CA LEU A 352 -15.91 -12.02 -12.76
C LEU A 352 -16.25 -13.21 -13.66
N GLN A 353 -15.26 -14.03 -14.02
CA GLN A 353 -15.50 -15.27 -14.75
C GLN A 353 -16.31 -16.27 -13.93
N ASN A 354 -16.00 -16.43 -12.64
CA ASN A 354 -16.76 -17.29 -11.74
C ASN A 354 -18.19 -16.78 -11.54
N GLN A 355 -18.39 -15.46 -11.37
CA GLN A 355 -19.73 -14.86 -11.29
C GLN A 355 -20.51 -15.08 -12.59
N LYS A 356 -19.86 -14.91 -13.75
CA LYS A 356 -20.47 -15.18 -15.06
C LYS A 356 -20.90 -16.64 -15.16
N ALA A 357 -20.03 -17.58 -14.81
CA ALA A 357 -20.33 -19.01 -14.85
C ALA A 357 -21.52 -19.35 -13.92
N ALA A 358 -21.52 -18.83 -12.69
CA ALA A 358 -22.63 -19.04 -11.75
C ALA A 358 -23.97 -18.51 -12.29
N ILE A 359 -24.00 -17.30 -12.88
CA ILE A 359 -25.22 -16.75 -13.48
C ILE A 359 -25.65 -17.57 -14.71
N GLU A 360 -24.71 -17.97 -15.57
CA GLU A 360 -25.02 -18.80 -16.73
C GLU A 360 -25.56 -20.17 -16.32
N ARG A 361 -25.04 -20.76 -15.25
CA ARG A 361 -25.57 -21.99 -14.66
C ARG A 361 -26.98 -21.80 -14.13
N LEU A 362 -27.26 -20.72 -13.42
CA LEU A 362 -28.63 -20.39 -12.98
C LEU A 362 -29.60 -20.18 -14.17
N GLN A 363 -29.14 -19.58 -15.27
CA GLN A 363 -29.96 -19.33 -16.47
C GLN A 363 -30.20 -20.57 -17.33
N ARG A 364 -29.24 -21.50 -17.39
CA ARG A 364 -29.25 -22.65 -18.30
C ARG A 364 -29.64 -23.94 -17.60
N ALA A 365 -29.17 -24.14 -16.37
CA ALA A 365 -29.33 -25.38 -15.63
C ALA A 365 -29.49 -25.18 -14.11
N PRO A 366 -30.54 -24.48 -13.64
CA PRO A 366 -30.79 -24.34 -12.21
C PRO A 366 -31.15 -25.70 -11.59
N LEU A 367 -30.67 -25.91 -10.36
CA LEU A 367 -31.02 -27.07 -9.54
C LEU A 367 -32.28 -26.73 -8.71
N SER A 368 -32.96 -27.74 -8.17
CA SER A 368 -34.20 -27.53 -7.39
C SER A 368 -34.00 -26.58 -6.20
N HIS A 369 -32.85 -26.67 -5.52
CA HIS A 369 -32.50 -25.77 -4.42
C HIS A 369 -32.18 -24.33 -4.86
N HIS A 370 -32.04 -24.05 -6.17
CA HIS A 370 -31.91 -22.68 -6.67
C HIS A 370 -33.25 -21.98 -6.87
N ILE A 371 -34.39 -22.69 -6.79
CA ILE A 371 -35.71 -22.11 -7.04
C ILE A 371 -35.98 -20.86 -6.20
N PRO A 372 -35.72 -20.84 -4.87
CA PRO A 372 -35.97 -19.64 -4.07
C PRO A 372 -35.15 -18.42 -4.55
N LEU A 373 -33.90 -18.64 -4.96
CA LEU A 373 -33.05 -17.60 -5.55
C LEU A 373 -33.62 -17.12 -6.89
N MET A 374 -34.12 -18.03 -7.71
CA MET A 374 -34.75 -17.68 -9.00
C MET A 374 -36.01 -16.86 -8.78
N GLU A 375 -36.86 -17.26 -7.85
CA GLU A 375 -38.03 -16.48 -7.45
C GLU A 375 -37.64 -15.08 -6.97
N LEU A 376 -36.62 -14.96 -6.12
CA LEU A 376 -36.11 -13.68 -5.65
C LEU A 376 -35.71 -12.76 -6.82
N THR A 377 -34.99 -13.28 -7.82
CA THR A 377 -34.52 -12.49 -8.98
C THR A 377 -35.63 -12.12 -9.97
N THR A 378 -36.72 -12.90 -10.05
CA THR A 378 -37.83 -12.61 -10.97
C THR A 378 -38.84 -11.58 -10.48
N ARG A 379 -38.88 -11.33 -9.17
CA ARG A 379 -39.79 -10.37 -8.53
C ARG A 379 -39.45 -8.92 -8.80
N LEU A 380 -38.35 -8.65 -9.52
CA LEU A 380 -37.98 -7.33 -10.01
C LEU A 380 -38.96 -6.80 -11.08
N ASP A 381 -39.80 -7.65 -11.70
CA ASP A 381 -40.90 -7.20 -12.56
C ASP A 381 -42.20 -7.05 -11.75
N HIS A 382 -42.55 -5.81 -11.42
CA HIS A 382 -43.56 -5.43 -10.42
C HIS A 382 -45.00 -5.91 -10.68
N LYS A 383 -45.32 -6.44 -11.87
CA LYS A 383 -46.70 -6.70 -12.30
C LYS A 383 -47.29 -8.03 -11.83
N HIS A 384 -46.49 -8.97 -11.34
CA HIS A 384 -46.94 -10.33 -10.96
C HIS A 384 -46.36 -10.84 -9.62
N ILE A 385 -46.03 -9.94 -8.69
CA ILE A 385 -45.44 -10.32 -7.40
C ILE A 385 -46.48 -11.04 -6.52
N LYS A 386 -46.36 -12.36 -6.38
CA LYS A 386 -47.00 -13.10 -5.28
C LYS A 386 -46.16 -12.87 -4.01
N ALA A 387 -46.70 -12.51 -2.85
CA ALA A 387 -45.88 -12.36 -1.63
C ALA A 387 -45.15 -13.69 -1.28
N TRP A 388 -43.99 -13.62 -0.60
CA TRP A 388 -43.44 -14.83 0.04
C TRP A 388 -44.40 -15.23 1.15
N ASN A 389 -44.54 -16.53 1.37
CA ASN A 389 -45.30 -16.98 2.52
C ASN A 389 -44.60 -16.51 3.79
N ASP A 390 -45.37 -16.12 4.80
CA ASP A 390 -44.80 -15.79 6.10
C ASP A 390 -44.16 -17.06 6.70
N CYS A 391 -42.89 -16.94 7.10
CA CYS A 391 -42.17 -17.98 7.82
C CYS A 391 -42.48 -17.85 9.32
N GLU A 392 -43.21 -18.81 9.88
CA GLU A 392 -43.44 -18.91 11.32
C GLU A 392 -42.15 -19.32 12.01
N SER A 393 -41.63 -18.45 12.90
CA SER A 393 -40.40 -18.73 13.63
C SER A 393 -40.56 -19.91 14.57
N LEU A 394 -39.46 -20.65 14.81
CA LEU A 394 -39.44 -21.68 15.84
C LEU A 394 -39.80 -21.08 17.21
N ARG A 395 -40.51 -21.86 18.03
CA ARG A 395 -40.89 -21.43 19.39
C ARG A 395 -39.74 -21.53 20.38
N THR A 396 -38.84 -22.47 20.16
CA THR A 396 -37.70 -22.77 21.02
C THR A 396 -36.47 -23.12 20.19
N PRO A 397 -35.26 -22.87 20.69
CA PRO A 397 -34.04 -23.32 20.02
C PRO A 397 -33.94 -24.86 20.05
N ILE A 398 -33.07 -25.41 19.22
CA ILE A 398 -32.83 -26.87 19.12
C ILE A 398 -32.17 -27.36 20.41
N VAL A 399 -31.19 -26.60 20.89
CA VAL A 399 -30.51 -26.80 22.18
C VAL A 399 -30.48 -25.48 22.96
N PRO A 400 -30.26 -25.49 24.29
CA PRO A 400 -30.06 -24.26 25.05
C PRO A 400 -28.98 -23.36 24.42
N TRP A 401 -29.17 -22.04 24.50
CA TRP A 401 -28.25 -21.06 23.92
C TRP A 401 -26.81 -21.29 24.42
N MET A 402 -25.87 -21.46 23.49
CA MET A 402 -24.47 -21.82 23.79
C MET A 402 -23.53 -20.61 23.88
N THR A 403 -23.99 -19.45 23.41
CA THR A 403 -23.21 -18.22 23.32
C THR A 403 -23.80 -17.11 24.20
N ARG A 404 -23.26 -15.88 24.10
CA ARG A 404 -23.77 -14.72 24.85
C ARG A 404 -25.19 -14.31 24.44
N VAL A 405 -25.72 -14.84 23.34
CA VAL A 405 -27.13 -14.70 22.95
C VAL A 405 -28.07 -15.18 24.06
N GLY A 406 -27.66 -16.17 24.87
CA GLY A 406 -28.45 -16.64 26.01
C GLY A 406 -28.36 -15.79 27.28
N SER A 407 -27.49 -14.78 27.33
CA SER A 407 -27.16 -14.06 28.57
C SER A 407 -28.26 -13.14 29.10
N GLY A 408 -29.23 -12.78 28.25
CA GLY A 408 -30.25 -11.78 28.59
C GLY A 408 -29.73 -10.34 28.57
N ALA A 409 -28.52 -10.10 28.05
CA ALA A 409 -28.00 -8.76 27.82
C ALA A 409 -28.84 -8.00 26.78
N GLU A 410 -28.70 -6.67 26.74
CA GLU A 410 -29.35 -5.82 25.74
C GLU A 410 -29.08 -6.32 24.31
N GLY A 411 -30.13 -6.43 23.50
CA GLY A 411 -30.07 -6.96 22.13
C GLY A 411 -30.18 -8.49 22.02
N SER A 412 -30.12 -9.25 23.12
CA SER A 412 -30.20 -10.72 23.09
C SER A 412 -31.55 -11.20 22.54
N ALA A 413 -32.65 -10.53 22.87
CA ALA A 413 -33.99 -10.92 22.43
C ALA A 413 -34.15 -10.83 20.89
N GLU A 414 -33.59 -9.78 20.29
CA GLU A 414 -33.58 -9.57 18.84
C GLU A 414 -32.73 -10.62 18.13
N GLN A 415 -31.56 -10.94 18.71
CA GLN A 415 -30.67 -11.98 18.19
C GLN A 415 -31.34 -13.36 18.25
N GLN A 416 -31.93 -13.73 19.40
CA GLN A 416 -32.68 -14.97 19.58
C GLN A 416 -33.84 -15.06 18.57
N ARG A 417 -34.63 -13.99 18.42
CA ARG A 417 -35.73 -13.94 17.46
C ARG A 417 -35.25 -14.15 16.03
N PHE A 418 -34.12 -13.55 15.65
CA PHE A 418 -33.53 -13.80 14.33
C PHE A 418 -33.14 -15.26 14.16
N ILE A 419 -32.45 -15.86 15.14
CA ILE A 419 -31.97 -17.25 15.06
C ILE A 419 -33.17 -18.20 14.91
N LEU A 420 -34.21 -18.04 15.72
CA LEU A 420 -35.42 -18.86 15.64
C LEU A 420 -36.14 -18.73 14.29
N LYS A 421 -36.10 -17.54 13.69
CA LYS A 421 -36.64 -17.31 12.34
C LYS A 421 -35.75 -17.93 11.26
N ALA A 422 -34.43 -17.84 11.40
CA ALA A 422 -33.48 -18.40 10.46
C ALA A 422 -33.52 -19.93 10.45
N LEU A 423 -33.64 -20.57 11.63
CA LEU A 423 -33.80 -22.03 11.76
C LEU A 423 -35.12 -22.54 11.16
N ALA A 424 -36.18 -21.72 11.16
CA ALA A 424 -37.47 -22.06 10.53
C ALA A 424 -37.52 -21.76 9.01
N SER A 425 -36.52 -21.06 8.48
CA SER A 425 -36.52 -20.60 7.09
C SER A 425 -35.71 -21.57 6.22
N ASP A 426 -36.39 -22.22 5.28
CA ASP A 426 -35.75 -23.05 4.25
C ASP A 426 -35.03 -22.23 3.16
N ASP A 427 -35.33 -20.91 3.08
CA ASP A 427 -34.88 -20.04 1.99
C ASP A 427 -33.83 -19.00 2.44
N PHE A 428 -34.22 -17.74 2.65
CA PHE A 428 -33.32 -16.63 2.99
C PHE A 428 -33.73 -15.95 4.30
N ALA A 429 -32.76 -15.78 5.20
CA ALA A 429 -32.87 -14.93 6.37
C ALA A 429 -31.86 -13.77 6.27
N PHE A 430 -32.35 -12.53 6.39
CA PHE A 430 -31.52 -11.33 6.37
C PHE A 430 -31.29 -10.83 7.80
N LEU A 431 -30.02 -10.82 8.22
CA LEU A 431 -29.60 -10.23 9.50
C LEU A 431 -29.06 -8.82 9.26
N GLU A 432 -29.81 -7.82 9.71
CA GLU A 432 -29.35 -6.44 9.73
C GLU A 432 -29.07 -6.01 11.17
N GLY A 433 -28.00 -5.24 11.38
CA GLY A 433 -27.72 -4.65 12.68
C GLY A 433 -26.59 -3.62 12.61
N PRO A 434 -26.57 -2.61 13.49
CA PRO A 434 -25.50 -1.60 13.53
C PRO A 434 -24.16 -2.21 13.95
N PRO A 435 -23.03 -1.49 13.77
CA PRO A 435 -21.74 -1.92 14.32
C PRO A 435 -21.84 -2.22 15.82
N GLY A 436 -21.23 -3.32 16.27
CA GLY A 436 -21.28 -3.73 17.67
C GLY A 436 -22.52 -4.51 18.11
N SER A 437 -23.55 -4.69 17.27
CA SER A 437 -24.80 -5.39 17.62
C SER A 437 -24.70 -6.92 17.82
N GLY A 438 -23.49 -7.47 17.91
CA GLY A 438 -23.26 -8.90 18.10
C GLY A 438 -23.57 -9.80 16.91
N LYS A 439 -23.56 -9.29 15.65
CA LYS A 439 -23.82 -10.10 14.44
C LYS A 439 -23.01 -11.40 14.37
N THR A 440 -21.72 -11.33 14.68
CA THR A 440 -20.84 -12.50 14.73
C THR A 440 -21.30 -13.51 15.79
N GLU A 441 -21.77 -13.02 16.94
CA GLU A 441 -22.31 -13.87 18.01
C GLU A 441 -23.57 -14.59 17.54
N THR A 442 -24.47 -13.88 16.86
CA THR A 442 -25.71 -14.43 16.30
C THR A 442 -25.44 -15.48 15.23
N ILE A 443 -24.47 -15.23 14.33
CA ILE A 443 -24.04 -16.20 13.31
C ILE A 443 -23.41 -17.44 13.98
N GLY A 444 -22.57 -17.25 15.00
CA GLY A 444 -21.98 -18.34 15.77
C GLY A 444 -23.03 -19.22 16.43
N GLU A 445 -23.98 -18.62 17.14
CA GLU A 445 -25.09 -19.35 17.76
C GLU A 445 -25.91 -20.13 16.71
N LEU A 446 -26.24 -19.50 15.57
CA LEU A 446 -26.97 -20.19 14.50
C LEU A 446 -26.19 -21.41 13.96
N ILE A 447 -24.88 -21.29 13.76
CA ILE A 447 -24.01 -22.40 13.35
C ILE A 447 -24.10 -23.53 14.38
N LEU A 448 -23.95 -23.22 15.67
CA LEU A 448 -23.98 -24.22 16.72
C LEU A 448 -25.35 -24.89 16.86
N GLN A 449 -26.44 -24.15 16.71
CA GLN A 449 -27.80 -24.70 16.69
C GLN A 449 -27.99 -25.68 15.53
N LEU A 450 -27.57 -25.31 14.31
CA LEU A 450 -27.62 -26.19 13.13
C LEU A 450 -26.75 -27.44 13.32
N LEU A 451 -25.51 -27.30 13.80
CA LEU A 451 -24.62 -28.44 14.01
C LEU A 451 -25.04 -29.35 15.17
N SER A 452 -25.87 -28.85 16.10
CA SER A 452 -26.48 -29.65 17.16
C SER A 452 -27.65 -30.50 16.66
N ASP A 453 -28.19 -30.22 15.48
CA ASP A 453 -29.27 -30.99 14.88
C ASP A 453 -28.74 -32.30 14.27
N THR A 454 -28.84 -33.37 15.05
CA THR A 454 -28.41 -34.71 14.64
C THR A 454 -29.31 -35.36 13.61
N GLU A 455 -30.54 -34.86 13.39
CA GLU A 455 -31.47 -35.46 12.42
C GLU A 455 -31.11 -35.04 10.99
N HIS A 456 -30.72 -33.79 10.80
CA HIS A 456 -30.45 -33.21 9.48
C HIS A 456 -28.97 -33.28 9.05
N ASN A 457 -28.04 -33.47 9.99
CA ASN A 457 -26.58 -33.59 9.73
C ASN A 457 -26.04 -32.48 8.80
N TYR A 458 -26.23 -31.23 9.22
CA TYR A 458 -25.87 -30.06 8.44
C TYR A 458 -24.37 -29.98 8.12
N ARG A 459 -24.06 -29.55 6.89
CA ARG A 459 -22.74 -29.07 6.48
C ARG A 459 -22.85 -27.63 6.04
N ILE A 460 -22.05 -26.76 6.65
CA ILE A 460 -22.21 -25.31 6.53
C ILE A 460 -21.05 -24.75 5.72
N LEU A 461 -21.38 -23.98 4.67
CA LEU A 461 -20.41 -23.15 3.95
C LEU A 461 -20.55 -21.70 4.44
N LEU A 462 -19.54 -21.22 5.18
CA LEU A 462 -19.45 -19.85 5.65
C LEU A 462 -18.59 -19.01 4.69
N CYS A 463 -19.22 -18.00 4.08
CA CYS A 463 -18.58 -17.10 3.13
C CYS A 463 -18.42 -15.69 3.69
N GLY A 464 -17.24 -15.09 3.55
CA GLY A 464 -16.97 -13.70 3.92
C GLY A 464 -16.41 -12.86 2.77
N SER A 465 -16.61 -11.54 2.84
CA SER A 465 -16.03 -10.59 1.87
C SER A 465 -14.54 -10.34 2.10
N THR A 466 -14.03 -10.55 3.33
CA THR A 466 -12.63 -10.33 3.72
C THR A 466 -12.09 -11.54 4.49
N GLN A 467 -10.76 -11.68 4.55
CA GLN A 467 -10.15 -12.76 5.35
C GLN A 467 -10.48 -12.58 6.84
N ALA A 468 -10.31 -11.36 7.36
CA ALA A 468 -10.56 -11.01 8.76
C ALA A 468 -11.99 -11.32 9.25
N SER A 469 -13.02 -11.20 8.39
CA SER A 469 -14.39 -11.47 8.83
C SER A 469 -14.65 -12.96 9.08
N ILE A 470 -14.04 -13.83 8.28
CA ILE A 470 -14.10 -15.29 8.46
C ILE A 470 -13.28 -15.70 9.66
N ASP A 471 -12.09 -15.14 9.76
CA ASP A 471 -11.15 -15.44 10.82
C ASP A 471 -11.74 -15.08 12.19
N ASN A 472 -12.45 -13.95 12.30
CA ASN A 472 -13.16 -13.57 13.52
C ASN A 472 -14.32 -14.51 13.91
N VAL A 473 -14.93 -15.25 12.98
CA VAL A 473 -15.91 -16.30 13.32
C VAL A 473 -15.18 -17.55 13.80
N LEU A 474 -14.16 -17.97 13.07
CA LEU A 474 -13.37 -19.16 13.40
C LEU A 474 -12.64 -19.03 14.74
N SER A 475 -12.02 -17.90 15.04
CA SER A 475 -11.31 -17.70 16.32
C SER A 475 -12.22 -17.80 17.54
N ARG A 476 -13.53 -17.50 17.37
CA ARG A 476 -14.52 -17.58 18.45
C ARG A 476 -15.16 -18.94 18.59
N PHE A 477 -15.46 -19.61 17.48
CA PHE A 477 -16.32 -20.80 17.47
C PHE A 477 -15.64 -22.06 16.92
N GLY A 478 -14.46 -21.95 16.32
CA GLY A 478 -13.76 -23.08 15.70
C GLY A 478 -13.22 -24.13 16.68
N GLU A 479 -13.05 -23.77 17.96
CA GLU A 479 -12.66 -24.70 19.04
C GLU A 479 -13.86 -25.40 19.70
N ASN A 480 -15.09 -25.05 19.32
CA ASN A 480 -16.27 -25.71 19.89
C ASN A 480 -16.31 -27.18 19.45
N GLU A 481 -16.64 -28.10 20.37
CA GLU A 481 -16.63 -29.55 20.12
C GLU A 481 -17.57 -30.00 18.98
N LEU A 482 -18.61 -29.21 18.68
CA LEU A 482 -19.53 -29.46 17.58
C LEU A 482 -18.94 -29.07 16.23
N VAL A 483 -17.86 -28.29 16.19
CA VAL A 483 -17.32 -27.67 14.98
C VAL A 483 -16.08 -28.43 14.53
N GLN A 484 -16.07 -28.84 13.27
CA GLN A 484 -14.92 -29.39 12.56
C GLN A 484 -14.59 -28.43 11.43
N PRO A 485 -13.82 -27.36 11.71
CA PRO A 485 -13.62 -26.26 10.79
C PRO A 485 -12.61 -26.62 9.70
N LEU A 486 -12.86 -26.11 8.50
CA LEU A 486 -11.96 -26.17 7.37
C LEU A 486 -11.90 -24.82 6.64
N ARG A 487 -10.74 -24.19 6.65
CA ARG A 487 -10.47 -22.89 6.02
C ARG A 487 -9.85 -23.09 4.64
N ILE A 488 -10.61 -22.79 3.59
CA ILE A 488 -10.13 -22.89 2.20
C ILE A 488 -9.27 -21.68 1.85
N VAL A 489 -8.06 -21.96 1.38
CA VAL A 489 -7.06 -20.97 0.92
C VAL A 489 -6.46 -21.42 -0.41
N ASN A 490 -5.66 -20.56 -1.05
CA ASN A 490 -4.88 -20.99 -2.22
C ASN A 490 -3.71 -21.87 -1.77
N SER A 491 -3.89 -23.19 -1.79
CA SER A 491 -2.91 -24.18 -1.30
C SER A 491 -1.54 -24.06 -1.98
N ARG A 492 -1.49 -23.68 -3.27
CA ARG A 492 -0.22 -23.46 -3.98
C ARG A 492 0.53 -22.25 -3.45
N ARG A 493 -0.16 -21.12 -3.25
CA ARG A 493 0.45 -19.91 -2.67
C ARG A 493 0.88 -20.17 -1.22
N TRP A 494 0.04 -20.85 -0.44
CA TRP A 494 0.32 -21.22 0.94
C TRP A 494 1.62 -22.01 1.12
N ARG A 495 1.88 -22.97 0.23
CA ARG A 495 3.08 -23.83 0.27
C ARG A 495 4.31 -23.14 -0.31
N ASN A 496 4.18 -22.37 -1.38
CA ASN A 496 5.32 -21.78 -2.09
C ASN A 496 5.79 -20.44 -1.52
N GLU A 497 4.93 -19.72 -0.80
CA GLU A 497 5.22 -18.37 -0.28
C GLU A 497 4.90 -18.31 1.24
N PRO A 498 5.71 -18.95 2.12
CA PRO A 498 5.41 -19.01 3.55
C PRO A 498 5.35 -17.63 4.22
N LEU A 499 6.14 -16.67 3.75
CA LEU A 499 6.15 -15.28 4.24
C LEU A 499 4.87 -14.50 3.89
N GLU A 500 4.02 -15.03 3.01
CA GLU A 500 2.77 -14.40 2.58
C GLU A 500 1.53 -15.07 3.19
N ARG A 501 1.69 -16.04 4.10
CA ARG A 501 0.57 -16.74 4.76
C ARG A 501 -0.38 -15.79 5.48
N ASP A 502 0.16 -14.77 6.15
CA ASP A 502 -0.61 -13.77 6.88
C ASP A 502 -1.49 -12.89 5.95
N GLN A 503 -1.19 -12.87 4.64
CA GLN A 503 -2.04 -12.22 3.63
C GLN A 503 -3.22 -13.11 3.21
N LEU A 504 -3.12 -14.43 3.43
CA LEU A 504 -4.15 -15.41 3.11
C LEU A 504 -5.06 -15.68 4.30
N VAL A 505 -4.51 -15.68 5.52
CA VAL A 505 -5.23 -15.82 6.79
C VAL A 505 -4.63 -14.81 7.75
N TYR A 506 -5.46 -13.94 8.31
CA TYR A 506 -5.00 -12.82 9.12
C TYR A 506 -4.54 -13.26 10.52
N ASP A 507 -5.21 -14.26 11.09
CA ASP A 507 -4.94 -14.78 12.42
C ASP A 507 -4.14 -16.08 12.33
N SER A 508 -2.93 -16.08 12.87
CA SER A 508 -2.02 -17.24 12.83
C SER A 508 -2.60 -18.46 13.56
N ASP A 509 -3.46 -18.27 14.56
CA ASP A 509 -4.07 -19.38 15.31
C ASP A 509 -5.06 -20.18 14.45
N ILE A 510 -5.51 -19.59 13.33
CA ILE A 510 -6.41 -20.20 12.37
C ILE A 510 -5.65 -21.01 11.32
N HIS A 511 -4.33 -20.85 11.19
CA HIS A 511 -3.51 -21.56 10.20
C HIS A 511 -3.71 -23.08 10.28
N ARG A 512 -3.80 -23.65 11.49
CA ARG A 512 -4.06 -25.08 11.73
C ARG A 512 -5.38 -25.60 11.16
N TRP A 513 -6.34 -24.72 10.90
CA TRP A 513 -7.62 -25.07 10.29
C TRP A 513 -7.62 -24.90 8.78
N THR A 514 -6.53 -24.44 8.19
CA THR A 514 -6.41 -24.34 6.73
C THR A 514 -6.28 -25.72 6.10
N GLU A 515 -6.84 -25.86 4.89
CA GLU A 515 -6.79 -27.12 4.14
C GLU A 515 -5.36 -27.69 4.00
N PRO A 516 -4.33 -26.90 3.61
CA PRO A 516 -2.99 -27.43 3.46
C PRO A 516 -2.41 -27.97 4.78
N GLU A 517 -2.60 -27.26 5.89
CA GLU A 517 -2.07 -27.67 7.20
C GLU A 517 -2.79 -28.91 7.75
N GLN A 518 -4.12 -29.03 7.53
CA GLN A 518 -4.87 -30.23 7.92
C GLN A 518 -4.52 -31.45 7.07
N VAL A 519 -4.25 -31.25 5.77
CA VAL A 519 -3.74 -32.32 4.90
C VAL A 519 -2.36 -32.78 5.36
N ASP A 520 -1.47 -31.84 5.69
CA ASP A 520 -0.12 -32.16 6.17
C ASP A 520 -0.16 -32.88 7.54
N ASP A 521 -1.01 -32.44 8.49
CA ASP A 521 -1.25 -33.12 9.77
C ASP A 521 -1.81 -34.54 9.57
N LEU A 522 -2.80 -34.71 8.67
CA LEU A 522 -3.37 -36.02 8.36
C LEU A 522 -2.32 -36.95 7.75
N LYS A 523 -1.52 -36.44 6.80
CA LYS A 523 -0.43 -37.18 6.16
C LYS A 523 0.60 -37.65 7.19
N GLN A 524 0.95 -36.78 8.14
CA GLN A 524 1.86 -37.11 9.24
C GLN A 524 1.28 -38.20 10.15
N ARG A 525 0.00 -38.11 10.52
CA ARG A 525 -0.68 -39.10 11.38
C ARG A 525 -0.84 -40.47 10.74
N LEU A 526 -1.09 -40.50 9.43
CA LEU A 526 -1.22 -41.75 8.67
C LEU A 526 0.14 -42.43 8.41
N GLY A 527 1.24 -41.67 8.44
CA GLY A 527 2.59 -42.20 8.30
C GLY A 527 2.76 -43.03 7.02
N SER A 528 3.17 -44.30 7.14
CA SER A 528 3.35 -45.20 5.99
C SER A 528 2.06 -45.49 5.24
N ALA A 529 0.89 -45.38 5.87
CA ALA A 529 -0.40 -45.59 5.20
C ALA A 529 -0.77 -44.45 4.23
N ALA A 530 -0.11 -43.28 4.34
CA ALA A 530 -0.29 -42.18 3.41
C ALA A 530 0.52 -42.32 2.11
N ALA A 531 1.44 -43.28 2.02
CA ALA A 531 2.36 -43.40 0.88
C ALA A 531 1.63 -43.69 -0.45
N ASP A 532 0.48 -44.35 -0.39
CA ASP A 532 -0.35 -44.70 -1.54
C ASP A 532 -1.44 -43.65 -1.83
N LEU A 533 -1.56 -42.59 -1.02
CA LEU A 533 -2.59 -41.56 -1.15
C LEU A 533 -2.02 -40.30 -1.81
N SER A 534 -2.75 -39.76 -2.78
CA SER A 534 -2.43 -38.45 -3.36
C SER A 534 -2.80 -37.32 -2.38
N ASP A 535 -2.23 -36.14 -2.60
CA ASP A 535 -2.63 -34.94 -1.84
C ASP A 535 -4.12 -34.60 -2.10
N GLU A 536 -4.63 -34.91 -3.29
CA GLU A 536 -6.06 -34.80 -3.60
C GLU A 536 -6.93 -35.73 -2.77
N ASP A 537 -6.53 -37.00 -2.58
CA ASP A 537 -7.27 -37.97 -1.76
C ASP A 537 -7.33 -37.52 -0.30
N LEU A 538 -6.19 -37.04 0.23
CA LEU A 538 -6.11 -36.50 1.58
C LEU A 538 -6.96 -35.25 1.75
N SER A 539 -6.97 -34.36 0.75
CA SER A 539 -7.85 -33.18 0.74
C SER A 539 -9.32 -33.58 0.78
N GLU A 540 -9.73 -34.58 0.00
CA GLU A 540 -11.10 -35.11 0.03
C GLU A 540 -11.45 -35.69 1.41
N MET A 541 -10.54 -36.42 2.05
CA MET A 541 -10.75 -36.96 3.39
C MET A 541 -10.95 -35.84 4.43
N VAL A 542 -10.11 -34.80 4.39
CA VAL A 542 -10.23 -33.61 5.25
C VAL A 542 -11.58 -32.92 5.04
N LEU A 543 -11.98 -32.70 3.78
CA LEU A 543 -13.27 -32.12 3.41
C LEU A 543 -14.44 -32.94 3.93
N ARG A 544 -14.41 -34.26 3.77
CA ARG A 544 -15.49 -35.16 4.20
C ARG A 544 -15.68 -35.17 5.70
N ARG A 545 -14.61 -34.94 6.46
CA ARG A 545 -14.62 -34.80 7.92
C ARG A 545 -15.19 -33.45 8.37
N SER A 546 -14.90 -32.37 7.64
CA SER A 546 -15.36 -31.03 8.02
C SER A 546 -16.88 -30.87 7.97
N ASN A 547 -17.43 -30.09 8.92
CA ASN A 547 -18.85 -29.69 8.94
C ASN A 547 -19.04 -28.17 8.83
N LEU A 548 -17.97 -27.39 9.02
CA LEU A 548 -17.96 -25.95 8.82
C LEU A 548 -16.82 -25.59 7.86
N VAL A 549 -17.15 -25.34 6.60
CA VAL A 549 -16.21 -24.94 5.56
C VAL A 549 -16.24 -23.42 5.41
N CYS A 550 -15.09 -22.78 5.49
CA CYS A 550 -14.94 -21.34 5.54
C CYS A 550 -14.08 -20.84 4.38
N ALA A 551 -14.58 -19.87 3.62
CA ALA A 551 -13.84 -19.29 2.49
C ALA A 551 -14.22 -17.83 2.24
N THR A 552 -13.31 -17.03 1.69
CA THR A 552 -13.72 -15.75 1.09
C THR A 552 -14.54 -16.02 -0.14
N ILE A 553 -15.36 -15.07 -0.58
CA ILE A 553 -16.12 -15.19 -1.84
C ILE A 553 -15.18 -15.55 -3.01
N GLY A 554 -13.98 -14.96 -3.07
CA GLY A 554 -12.96 -15.30 -4.06
C GLY A 554 -12.23 -16.64 -3.81
N GLY A 555 -12.29 -17.16 -2.59
CA GLY A 555 -11.71 -18.44 -2.18
C GLY A 555 -12.63 -19.64 -2.34
N VAL A 556 -13.97 -19.47 -2.35
CA VAL A 556 -14.95 -20.57 -2.57
C VAL A 556 -14.61 -21.43 -3.79
N PRO A 557 -14.21 -20.86 -4.95
CA PRO A 557 -13.84 -21.64 -6.14
C PRO A 557 -12.58 -22.51 -5.98
N GLN A 558 -11.81 -22.33 -4.89
CA GLN A 558 -10.68 -23.22 -4.58
C GLN A 558 -11.12 -24.50 -3.86
N HIS A 559 -12.35 -24.56 -3.36
CA HIS A 559 -12.91 -25.77 -2.78
C HIS A 559 -12.89 -26.90 -3.81
N PRO A 560 -12.25 -28.06 -3.55
CA PRO A 560 -12.04 -29.13 -4.53
C PRO A 560 -13.30 -29.54 -5.31
N LEU A 561 -14.41 -29.84 -4.63
CA LEU A 561 -15.67 -30.22 -5.28
C LEU A 561 -16.28 -29.10 -6.14
N ILE A 562 -16.11 -27.83 -5.75
CA ILE A 562 -16.64 -26.69 -6.51
C ILE A 562 -15.74 -26.42 -7.71
N LYS A 563 -14.42 -26.52 -7.51
CA LYS A 563 -13.41 -26.33 -8.53
C LYS A 563 -13.53 -27.34 -9.66
N GLU A 564 -13.84 -28.60 -9.34
CA GLU A 564 -14.10 -29.64 -10.32
C GLU A 564 -15.37 -29.36 -11.11
N ALA A 565 -16.48 -29.04 -10.43
CA ALA A 565 -17.74 -28.66 -11.08
C ALA A 565 -17.58 -27.44 -12.02
N LEU A 566 -16.75 -26.47 -11.65
CA LEU A 566 -16.44 -25.31 -12.50
C LEU A 566 -15.56 -25.65 -13.71
N ARG A 567 -14.76 -26.72 -13.65
CA ARG A 567 -13.92 -27.18 -14.77
C ARG A 567 -14.71 -28.01 -15.78
N GLU A 568 -15.66 -28.81 -15.32
CA GLU A 568 -16.51 -29.65 -16.19
C GLU A 568 -17.41 -28.82 -17.12
N GLU A 569 -17.79 -27.59 -16.76
CA GLU A 569 -18.56 -26.69 -17.64
C GLU A 569 -17.76 -26.09 -18.81
N HIS A 570 -16.44 -26.36 -18.89
CA HIS A 570 -15.57 -25.93 -20.00
C HIS A 570 -15.32 -27.01 -21.07
N VAL A 571 -15.96 -28.18 -20.96
CA VAL A 571 -15.97 -29.25 -21.98
C VAL A 571 -17.35 -29.36 -22.59
#